data_AF-A0A8J6WN73-F1
#
_entry.id   AF-A0A8J6WN73-F1
#
_cell.length_a   1.000
_cell.length_b   1.000
_cell.length_c   1.000
_cell.angle_alpha   90.00
_cell.angle_beta   90.00
_cell.angle_gamma   90.00
#
_symmetry.space_group_name_H-M   'P 1'
#
loop_
_entity.id
_entity.type
_entity.pdbx_description
1 polymer ?
#
loop_
_entity_poly.entity_id
_entity_poly.type
_entity_poly.pdbx_seq_one_letter_code
_entity_poly.pdbx_strand_id
1 'polypeptide(L)'
;MTCLGDGHDGIWNLFEQMRGDTERREVLDWYHLMENLGKVGKSFQHLAQARSLLWQGNVDETLALFECCQDHQASCFCQYLRKHRHRIVNYGYLQAEGICSIGSGAVESTVKQIDQRLKIPGARWKPKHVPNVLAHRCAYLNNQL
;
A
#
# COMPACT_ATOMS: atom_id res chain seq x y z
N MET A 1 -7.04 12.70 10.05
CA MET A 1 -7.06 11.22 9.91
C MET A 1 -6.08 10.80 8.82
N THR A 2 -5.33 9.71 9.01
CA THR A 2 -4.42 9.16 7.97
C THR A 2 -5.04 7.90 7.36
N CYS A 3 -5.14 7.84 6.05
CA CYS A 3 -5.67 6.70 5.31
C CYS A 3 -4.58 6.11 4.41
N LEU A 4 -4.21 4.86 4.69
CA LEU A 4 -3.19 4.11 3.96
C LEU A 4 -3.87 3.23 2.89
N GLY A 5 -3.42 3.31 1.64
CA GLY A 5 -4.00 2.51 0.53
C GLY A 5 -2.95 1.91 -0.39
N ASP A 6 -3.29 0.80 -1.05
CA ASP A 6 -2.41 -0.03 -1.90
C ASP A 6 -2.10 0.55 -3.29
N GLY A 7 -2.75 1.65 -3.65
CA GLY A 7 -2.62 2.27 -4.98
C GLY A 7 -3.78 1.98 -5.92
N HIS A 8 -4.68 1.04 -5.59
CA HIS A 8 -5.84 0.72 -6.43
C HIS A 8 -6.95 1.77 -6.33
N ASP A 9 -7.55 2.13 -7.47
CA ASP A 9 -8.57 3.21 -7.53
C ASP A 9 -9.81 2.93 -6.67
N GLY A 10 -10.18 1.66 -6.52
CA GLY A 10 -11.28 1.26 -5.64
C GLY A 10 -11.09 1.68 -4.18
N ILE A 11 -9.86 1.65 -3.64
CA ILE A 11 -9.57 2.07 -2.27
C ILE A 11 -9.72 3.58 -2.13
N TRP A 12 -9.23 4.34 -3.11
CA TRP A 12 -9.33 5.80 -3.11
C TRP A 12 -10.79 6.26 -3.22
N ASN A 13 -11.58 5.61 -4.08
CA ASN A 13 -13.02 5.87 -4.20
C ASN A 13 -13.76 5.58 -2.90
N LEU A 14 -13.39 4.51 -2.18
CA LEU A 14 -13.96 4.20 -0.87
C LEU A 14 -13.60 5.27 0.15
N PHE A 15 -12.35 5.75 0.16
CA PHE A 15 -11.96 6.86 1.02
C PHE A 15 -12.81 8.10 0.70
N GLU A 16 -13.00 8.46 -0.56
CA GLU A 16 -13.88 9.58 -0.93
C GLU A 16 -15.31 9.45 -0.41
N GLN A 17 -15.89 8.25 -0.40
CA GLN A 17 -17.23 8.01 0.16
C GLN A 17 -17.30 8.16 1.68
N MET A 18 -16.17 7.97 2.39
CA MET A 18 -16.07 8.15 3.83
C MET A 18 -15.66 9.57 4.24
N ARG A 19 -15.82 10.57 3.36
CA ARG A 19 -15.52 11.98 3.70
C ARG A 19 -16.48 12.48 4.79
N GLY A 20 -15.94 12.67 5.99
CA GLY A 20 -16.54 13.49 7.05
C GLY A 20 -15.82 14.83 7.22
N ASP A 21 -16.09 15.56 8.29
CA ASP A 21 -15.57 16.92 8.55
C ASP A 21 -14.07 16.97 8.93
N THR A 22 -13.40 15.83 9.02
CA THR A 22 -11.99 15.77 9.45
C THR A 22 -11.05 15.78 8.25
N GLU A 23 -10.02 16.63 8.31
CA GLU A 23 -8.95 16.65 7.32
C GLU A 23 -8.30 15.27 7.19
N ARG A 24 -8.18 14.78 5.95
CA ARG A 24 -7.64 13.46 5.62
C ARG A 24 -6.30 13.59 4.90
N ARG A 25 -5.32 12.84 5.36
CA ARG A 25 -4.09 12.55 4.64
C ARG A 25 -4.19 11.16 4.00
N GLU A 26 -4.17 11.10 2.68
CA GLU A 26 -4.05 9.84 1.94
C GLU A 26 -2.57 9.52 1.73
N VAL A 27 -2.17 8.32 2.11
CA VAL A 27 -0.78 7.86 2.00
C VAL A 27 -0.76 6.58 1.18
N LEU A 28 0.11 6.53 0.18
CA LEU A 28 0.36 5.31 -0.59
C LEU A 28 1.17 4.33 0.28
N ASP A 29 0.72 3.08 0.31
CA ASP A 29 1.41 2.02 1.04
C ASP A 29 2.83 1.76 0.49
N TRP A 30 3.77 1.66 1.42
CA TRP A 30 5.18 1.50 1.10
C TRP A 30 5.50 0.15 0.49
N TYR A 31 4.84 -0.92 0.94
CA TYR A 31 5.08 -2.26 0.39
C TYR A 31 4.68 -2.32 -1.08
N HIS A 32 3.51 -1.79 -1.44
CA HIS A 32 3.05 -1.74 -2.83
C HIS A 32 3.90 -0.81 -3.71
N LEU A 33 4.39 0.30 -3.15
CA LEU A 33 5.34 1.17 -3.85
C LEU A 33 6.65 0.43 -4.16
N MET A 34 7.17 -0.34 -3.20
CA MET A 34 8.39 -1.16 -3.39
C MET A 34 8.19 -2.36 -4.31
N GLU A 35 7.01 -2.99 -4.30
CA GLU A 35 6.68 -4.04 -5.24
C GLU A 35 6.70 -3.54 -6.69
N ASN A 36 6.16 -2.34 -6.93
CA ASN A 36 6.22 -1.72 -8.26
C ASN A 36 7.64 -1.30 -8.65
N LEU A 37 8.45 -0.80 -7.71
CA LEU A 37 9.86 -0.51 -7.95
C LEU A 37 10.65 -1.78 -8.30
N GLY A 38 10.39 -2.91 -7.63
CA GLY A 38 11.06 -4.19 -7.86
C GLY A 38 10.80 -4.79 -9.25
N LYS A 39 9.71 -4.39 -9.91
CA LYS A 39 9.41 -4.79 -11.31
C LYS A 39 10.31 -4.09 -12.32
N VAL A 40 10.89 -2.94 -11.95
CA VAL A 40 11.81 -2.18 -12.79
C VAL A 40 13.16 -2.89 -12.75
N GLY A 41 13.45 -3.75 -13.72
CA GLY A 41 14.63 -4.63 -13.77
C GLY A 41 15.96 -3.88 -13.92
N LYS A 42 16.36 -3.11 -12.90
CA LYS A 42 17.57 -2.27 -12.85
C LYS A 42 18.62 -2.84 -11.90
N SER A 43 19.82 -2.27 -11.97
CA SER A 43 20.88 -2.64 -11.03
C SER A 43 20.47 -2.32 -9.59
N PHE A 44 20.99 -3.13 -8.66
CA PHE A 44 20.72 -2.97 -7.22
C PHE A 44 21.00 -1.54 -6.72
N GLN A 45 22.06 -0.90 -7.22
CA GLN A 45 22.42 0.48 -6.83
C GLN A 45 21.34 1.50 -7.24
N HIS A 46 20.80 1.42 -8.46
CA HIS A 46 19.72 2.30 -8.91
C HIS A 46 18.44 2.10 -8.09
N LEU A 47 18.08 0.84 -7.82
CA LEU A 47 16.91 0.51 -7.01
C LEU A 47 17.07 0.98 -5.56
N ALA A 48 18.27 0.86 -4.99
CA ALA A 48 18.57 1.36 -3.65
C ALA A 48 18.49 2.90 -3.57
N GLN A 49 18.99 3.60 -4.60
CA GLN A 49 18.91 5.06 -4.68
C GLN A 49 17.45 5.52 -4.81
N ALA A 50 16.67 4.92 -5.72
CA ALA A 50 15.25 5.21 -5.87
C ALA A 50 14.48 4.95 -4.58
N ARG A 51 14.78 3.86 -3.87
CA ARG A 51 14.19 3.55 -2.56
C ARG A 51 14.49 4.64 -1.53
N SER A 52 15.74 5.11 -1.46
CA SER A 52 16.13 6.15 -0.50
C SER A 52 15.42 7.48 -0.78
N LEU A 53 15.31 7.88 -2.06
CA LEU A 53 14.58 9.08 -2.47
C LEU A 53 13.09 8.98 -2.13
N LEU A 54 12.45 7.87 -2.49
CA LEU A 54 11.03 7.66 -2.20
C LEU A 54 10.74 7.62 -0.70
N TRP A 55 11.65 7.09 0.12
CA TRP A 55 11.50 7.09 1.58
C TRP A 55 11.38 8.50 2.17
N GLN A 56 12.03 9.47 1.53
CA GLN A 56 12.00 10.89 1.91
C GLN A 56 10.84 11.65 1.24
N GLY A 57 10.11 11.02 0.31
CA GLY A 57 9.04 11.65 -0.48
C GLY A 57 9.53 12.34 -1.76
N ASN A 58 10.78 12.13 -2.17
CA ASN A 58 11.41 12.80 -3.32
C ASN A 58 11.01 12.12 -4.63
N VAL A 59 9.79 12.39 -5.10
CA VAL A 59 9.22 11.75 -6.31
C VAL A 59 9.89 12.25 -7.59
N ASP A 60 10.19 13.53 -7.69
CA ASP A 60 10.69 14.13 -8.94
C ASP A 60 12.14 13.69 -9.22
N GLU A 61 12.99 13.65 -8.19
CA GLU A 61 14.34 13.11 -8.26
C GLU A 61 14.30 11.61 -8.62
N THR A 62 13.31 10.89 -8.10
CA THR A 62 13.12 9.47 -8.46
C THR A 62 12.74 9.32 -9.92
N LEU A 63 11.82 10.16 -10.43
CA LEU A 63 11.43 10.16 -11.85
C LEU A 63 12.63 10.43 -12.75
N ALA A 64 13.49 11.39 -12.39
CA ALA A 64 14.71 11.72 -13.13
C ALA A 64 15.68 10.53 -13.26
N LEU A 65 15.76 9.63 -12.25
CA LEU A 65 16.57 8.40 -12.34
C LEU A 65 16.10 7.47 -13.47
N PHE A 66 14.82 7.55 -13.86
CA PHE A 66 14.22 6.68 -14.86
C PHE A 66 13.92 7.38 -16.18
N GLU A 67 14.17 8.70 -16.32
CA GLU A 67 13.88 9.46 -17.55
C GLU A 67 14.61 8.91 -18.79
N CYS A 68 15.87 8.50 -18.64
CA CYS A 68 16.66 7.94 -19.73
C CYS A 68 16.32 6.47 -20.04
N CYS A 69 15.38 5.87 -19.31
CA CYS A 69 15.04 4.45 -19.48
C CYS A 69 13.97 4.27 -20.55
N GLN A 70 14.28 3.50 -21.60
CA GLN A 70 13.32 3.12 -22.64
C GLN A 70 12.52 1.85 -22.29
N ASP A 71 12.72 1.30 -21.10
CA ASP A 71 12.09 0.06 -20.66
C ASP A 71 10.60 0.29 -20.30
N HIS A 72 9.74 -0.63 -20.74
CA HIS A 72 8.30 -0.56 -20.50
C HIS A 72 7.96 -0.55 -19.00
N GLN A 73 8.63 -1.37 -18.18
CA GLN A 73 8.40 -1.40 -16.73
C GLN A 73 8.82 -0.11 -16.06
N ALA A 74 9.94 0.50 -16.51
CA ALA A 74 10.35 1.81 -16.02
C ALA A 74 9.31 2.90 -16.36
N SER A 75 8.77 2.88 -17.58
CA SER A 75 7.69 3.79 -17.99
C SER A 75 6.42 3.60 -17.15
N CYS A 76 5.98 2.36 -16.93
CA CYS A 76 4.83 2.03 -16.09
C CYS A 76 5.04 2.50 -14.65
N PHE A 77 6.24 2.30 -14.10
CA PHE A 77 6.58 2.78 -12.77
C PHE A 77 6.57 4.31 -12.66
N CYS A 78 7.14 5.02 -13.65
CA CYS A 78 7.07 6.48 -13.71
C CYS A 78 5.62 6.99 -13.79
N GLN A 79 4.77 6.33 -14.57
CA GLN A 79 3.34 6.67 -14.63
C GLN A 79 2.65 6.43 -13.29
N TYR A 80 2.97 5.32 -12.61
CA TYR A 80 2.48 5.00 -11.28
C TYR A 80 2.89 6.06 -10.23
N LEU A 81 4.15 6.48 -10.23
CA LEU A 81 4.65 7.56 -9.38
C LEU A 81 3.91 8.88 -9.65
N ARG A 82 3.72 9.26 -10.91
CA ARG A 82 2.97 10.48 -11.28
C ARG A 82 1.52 10.41 -10.81
N LYS A 83 0.86 9.27 -10.98
CA LYS A 83 -0.53 9.04 -10.52
C LYS A 83 -0.65 9.21 -9.00
N HIS A 84 0.34 8.77 -8.24
CA HIS A 84 0.30 8.77 -6.78
C HIS A 84 1.18 9.84 -6.13
N ARG A 85 1.66 10.84 -6.89
CA ARG A 85 2.61 11.87 -6.42
C ARG A 85 2.17 12.55 -5.13
N HIS A 86 0.90 12.92 -5.03
CA HIS A 86 0.35 13.60 -3.85
C HIS A 86 0.15 12.70 -2.62
N ARG A 87 0.28 11.38 -2.79
CA ARG A 87 0.11 10.36 -1.73
C ARG A 87 1.44 9.80 -1.25
N ILE A 88 2.53 10.08 -1.97
CA ILE A 88 3.88 9.76 -1.57
C ILE A 88 4.36 10.90 -0.68
N VAL A 89 4.66 10.58 0.57
CA VAL A 89 5.03 11.53 1.62
C VAL A 89 6.39 11.16 2.18
N ASN A 90 6.90 11.96 3.12
CA ASN A 90 8.09 11.57 3.87
C ASN A 90 7.76 10.43 4.84
N TYR A 91 8.03 9.20 4.41
CA TYR A 91 7.77 7.99 5.18
C TYR A 91 8.66 7.91 6.42
N GLY A 92 9.91 8.36 6.32
CA GLY A 92 10.83 8.42 7.46
C GLY A 92 10.29 9.29 8.59
N TYR A 93 9.72 10.45 8.26
CA TYR A 93 9.06 11.32 9.22
C TYR A 93 7.85 10.65 9.88
N LEU A 94 6.96 10.03 9.10
CA LEU A 94 5.77 9.36 9.64
C LEU A 94 6.12 8.18 10.55
N GLN A 95 7.19 7.45 10.23
CA GLN A 95 7.68 6.36 11.06
C GLN A 95 8.29 6.88 12.37
N ALA A 96 9.12 7.93 12.31
CA ALA A 96 9.76 8.53 13.48
C ALA A 96 8.73 9.08 14.48
N GLU A 97 7.67 9.71 13.98
CA GLU A 97 6.57 10.26 14.79
C GLU A 97 5.55 9.20 15.23
N GLY A 98 5.70 7.93 14.83
CA GLY A 98 4.75 6.86 15.16
C GLY A 98 3.34 7.07 14.59
N ILE A 99 3.19 7.95 13.58
CA ILE A 99 1.90 8.33 13.00
C ILE A 99 1.26 7.16 12.24
N CYS A 100 2.08 6.30 11.64
CA CYS A 100 1.60 5.14 10.91
C CYS A 100 2.68 4.04 10.86
N SER A 101 2.27 2.78 11.04
CA SER A 101 3.13 1.58 10.99
C SER A 101 3.53 1.20 9.55
N ILE A 102 3.92 2.18 8.74
CA ILE A 102 4.20 2.02 7.32
C ILE A 102 5.43 1.11 7.12
N GLY A 103 5.28 0.10 6.27
CA GLY A 103 6.35 -0.85 5.95
C GLY A 103 6.63 -1.90 7.04
N SER A 104 5.82 -1.98 8.10
CA SER A 104 5.96 -2.97 9.18
C SER A 104 5.39 -4.36 8.85
N GLY A 105 4.62 -4.48 7.77
CA GLY A 105 3.93 -5.72 7.41
C GLY A 105 2.68 -6.02 8.27
N ALA A 106 2.29 -5.10 9.15
CA ALA A 106 1.19 -5.32 10.10
C ALA A 106 -0.15 -5.57 9.36
N VAL A 107 -0.45 -4.75 8.34
CA VAL A 107 -1.67 -4.88 7.54
C VAL A 107 -1.69 -6.20 6.79
N GLU A 108 -0.60 -6.56 6.11
CA GLU A 108 -0.46 -7.81 5.35
C GLU A 108 -0.55 -9.03 6.26
N SER A 109 0.04 -8.95 7.47
CA SER A 109 -0.07 -10.01 8.48
C SER A 109 -1.51 -10.19 8.94
N THR A 110 -2.23 -9.11 9.22
CA THR A 110 -3.65 -9.19 9.61
C THR A 110 -4.51 -9.76 8.49
N VAL A 111 -4.31 -9.32 7.24
CA VAL A 111 -5.02 -9.87 6.08
C VAL A 111 -4.73 -11.37 5.94
N LYS A 112 -3.48 -11.80 6.08
CA LYS A 112 -3.11 -13.23 6.09
C LYS A 112 -3.80 -14.00 7.20
N GLN A 113 -3.89 -13.46 8.42
CA GLN A 113 -4.55 -14.12 9.54
C GLN A 113 -6.07 -14.25 9.35
N ILE A 114 -6.70 -13.28 8.69
CA ILE A 114 -8.11 -13.37 8.29
C ILE A 114 -8.27 -14.45 7.20
N ASP A 115 -7.44 -14.40 6.16
CA ASP A 115 -7.48 -15.30 5.01
C ASP A 115 -7.22 -16.77 5.37
N GLN A 116 -6.39 -17.04 6.38
CA GLN A 116 -6.06 -18.40 6.86
C GLN A 116 -7.30 -19.28 7.08
N ARG A 117 -8.45 -18.69 7.44
CA ARG A 117 -9.68 -19.46 7.64
C ARG A 117 -10.65 -19.44 6.45
N LEU A 118 -10.55 -18.44 5.60
CA LEU A 118 -11.46 -18.25 4.46
C LEU A 118 -10.97 -18.98 3.21
N LYS A 119 -9.65 -19.06 3.01
CA LYS A 119 -8.98 -19.64 1.84
C LYS A 119 -8.40 -21.03 2.12
N ILE A 120 -9.12 -21.86 2.87
CA ILE A 120 -8.71 -23.26 3.08
C ILE A 120 -9.00 -24.12 1.84
N PRO A 121 -8.14 -25.10 1.51
CA PRO A 121 -8.41 -26.02 0.41
C PRO A 121 -9.78 -26.70 0.54
N GLY A 122 -10.57 -26.67 -0.53
CA GLY A 122 -11.91 -27.26 -0.57
C GLY A 122 -13.04 -26.40 -0.01
N ALA A 123 -12.76 -25.24 0.60
CA ALA A 123 -13.82 -24.34 1.04
C ALA A 123 -14.61 -23.76 -0.15
N ARG A 124 -15.94 -23.82 -0.04
CA ARG A 124 -16.88 -23.15 -0.94
C ARG A 124 -17.89 -22.40 -0.09
N TRP A 125 -17.99 -21.10 -0.29
CA TRP A 125 -18.89 -20.25 0.48
C TRP A 125 -20.05 -19.80 -0.41
N LYS A 126 -21.27 -19.82 0.12
CA LYS A 126 -22.36 -19.03 -0.47
C LYS A 126 -22.08 -17.56 -0.13
N PRO A 127 -22.23 -16.61 -1.08
CA PRO A 127 -21.91 -15.19 -0.83
C PRO A 127 -22.56 -14.63 0.44
N LYS A 128 -23.81 -15.01 0.72
CA LYS A 128 -24.55 -14.61 1.92
C LYS A 128 -23.96 -15.05 3.27
N HIS A 129 -23.06 -16.05 3.29
CA HIS A 129 -22.45 -16.54 4.53
C HIS A 129 -21.04 -16.00 4.77
N VAL A 130 -20.40 -15.43 3.75
CA VAL A 130 -19.04 -14.88 3.84
C VAL A 130 -18.94 -13.75 4.89
N PRO A 131 -19.89 -12.79 4.97
CA PRO A 131 -19.83 -11.73 5.98
C PRO A 131 -19.85 -12.24 7.42
N ASN A 132 -20.64 -13.28 7.72
CA ASN A 132 -20.72 -13.83 9.07
C ASN A 132 -19.42 -14.51 9.50
N VAL A 133 -18.80 -15.27 8.58
CA VAL A 133 -17.51 -15.94 8.85
C VAL A 133 -16.40 -14.91 9.03
N LEU A 134 -16.39 -13.86 8.20
CA LEU A 134 -15.50 -12.71 8.37
C LEU A 134 -15.68 -12.06 9.75
N ALA A 135 -16.93 -11.74 10.12
CA ALA A 135 -17.24 -11.09 11.39
C ALA A 135 -16.76 -11.93 12.59
N HIS A 136 -17.03 -13.24 12.59
CA HIS A 136 -16.53 -14.15 13.62
C HIS A 136 -15.00 -14.19 13.69
N ARG A 137 -14.31 -14.21 12.54
CA ARG A 137 -12.85 -14.21 12.51
C ARG A 137 -12.27 -12.89 13.04
N CYS A 138 -12.87 -11.75 12.68
CA CYS A 138 -12.50 -10.45 13.21
C CYS A 138 -12.70 -10.39 14.72
N ALA A 139 -13.85 -10.84 15.24
CA ALA A 139 -14.12 -10.90 16.67
C ALA A 139 -13.08 -11.76 17.41
N TYR A 140 -12.75 -12.93 16.86
CA TYR A 140 -11.69 -13.80 17.42
C TYR A 140 -10.33 -13.07 17.51
N LEU A 141 -9.89 -12.45 16.41
CA LEU A 141 -8.58 -11.78 16.34
C LEU A 141 -8.52 -10.53 17.23
N ASN A 142 -9.67 -9.88 17.46
CA ASN A 142 -9.79 -8.73 18.34
C ASN A 142 -10.05 -9.10 19.81
N ASN A 143 -10.09 -10.39 20.16
CA ASN A 143 -10.45 -10.89 21.50
C ASN A 143 -11.83 -10.42 21.98
N GLN A 144 -12.81 -10.43 21.09
CA GLN A 144 -14.19 -9.98 21.32
C GLN A 144 -15.21 -11.14 21.24
N LEU A 145 -14.76 -12.37 21.47
CA LEU A 145 -15.60 -13.56 21.53
C LEU A 145 -16.09 -13.86 22.94
#